data_AF-A0A956GNM7-F1
#
_entry.id   AF-A0A956GNM7-F1
#
_cell.length_a   1.000
_cell.length_b   1.000
_cell.length_c   1.000
_cell.angle_alpha   90.00
_cell.angle_beta   90.00
_cell.angle_gamma   90.00
#
_symmetry.space_group_name_H-M   'P 1'
#
loop_
_entity.id
_entity.type
_entity.pdbx_description
1 polymer ?
#
loop_
_entity_poly.entity_id
_entity_poly.type
_entity_poly.pdbx_seq_one_letter_code
_entity_poly.pdbx_strand_id
1 'polypeptide(L)'
;MTEHVSREHPTVNLLFAIEGEATQQERDAMRDAIGHLATTRHWTITPPAFVDEEEEATAPGDTPIVTVGGVLEVYSSFPPWDEDLPLDIDRAHYNEVRAVLDAMCDLSRTHGLCIGVEYNGERIGSVEAGSVSRSLATGLLQAWERSLLERA
;
A
#
# COMPACT_ATOMS: atom_id res chain seq x y z
N MET A 1 -22.29 12.68 10.87
CA MET A 1 -22.72 11.31 11.19
C MET A 1 -21.59 10.43 10.72
N THR A 2 -20.88 9.73 11.59
CA THR A 2 -19.84 8.79 11.16
C THR A 2 -20.56 7.56 10.63
N GLU A 3 -20.74 7.47 9.32
CA GLU A 3 -21.30 6.27 8.71
C GLU A 3 -20.40 5.08 9.04
N HIS A 4 -21.00 4.03 9.61
CA HIS A 4 -20.27 2.86 10.07
C HIS A 4 -20.21 1.84 8.94
N VAL A 5 -19.01 1.44 8.55
CA VAL A 5 -18.79 0.29 7.68
C VAL A 5 -19.24 -0.97 8.42
N SER A 6 -19.94 -1.88 7.73
CA SER A 6 -20.31 -3.17 8.32
C SER A 6 -19.06 -3.92 8.79
N ARG A 7 -19.16 -4.63 9.92
CA ARG A 7 -18.07 -5.50 10.39
C ARG A 7 -17.75 -6.65 9.44
N GLU A 8 -18.67 -6.95 8.53
CA GLU A 8 -18.52 -8.00 7.52
C GLU A 8 -17.98 -7.45 6.19
N HIS A 9 -17.75 -6.13 6.09
CA HIS A 9 -17.16 -5.54 4.90
C HIS A 9 -15.72 -6.06 4.74
N PRO A 10 -15.37 -6.65 3.59
CA PRO A 10 -14.06 -7.25 3.42
C PRO A 10 -12.97 -6.18 3.40
N THR A 11 -11.84 -6.51 4.00
CA THR A 11 -10.61 -5.75 3.91
C THR A 11 -9.64 -6.42 2.96
N VAL A 12 -8.71 -5.64 2.44
CA VAL A 12 -7.66 -6.07 1.52
C VAL A 12 -6.34 -5.43 1.94
N ASN A 13 -5.26 -6.16 1.69
CA ASN A 13 -3.91 -5.69 1.99
C ASN A 13 -3.29 -5.05 0.76
N LEU A 14 -2.84 -3.81 0.93
CA LEU A 14 -1.90 -3.15 0.02
C LEU A 14 -0.48 -3.40 0.56
N LEU A 15 0.25 -4.31 -0.09
CA LEU A 15 1.66 -4.58 0.22
C LEU A 15 2.53 -3.67 -0.63
N PHE A 16 3.54 -3.06 -0.02
CA PHE A 16 4.56 -2.30 -0.71
C PHE A 16 5.93 -2.73 -0.19
N ALA A 17 6.77 -3.28 -1.06
CA ALA A 17 8.02 -3.92 -0.67
C ALA A 17 9.17 -3.59 -1.62
N ILE A 18 10.39 -3.57 -1.09
CA ILE A 18 11.60 -3.39 -1.88
C ILE A 18 11.74 -4.55 -2.87
N GLU A 19 12.03 -4.23 -4.12
CA GLU A 19 12.29 -5.26 -5.13
C GLU A 19 13.74 -5.72 -5.07
N GLY A 20 13.93 -7.03 -4.90
CA GLY A 20 15.25 -7.64 -4.80
C GLY A 20 15.81 -7.62 -3.37
N GLU A 21 17.13 -7.80 -3.26
CA GLU A 21 17.79 -7.90 -1.96
C GLU A 21 17.95 -6.53 -1.30
N ALA A 22 17.31 -6.34 -0.14
CA ALA A 22 17.49 -5.14 0.67
C ALA A 22 18.67 -5.29 1.65
N THR A 23 19.58 -4.31 1.63
CA THR A 23 20.64 -4.14 2.62
C THR A 23 20.05 -3.75 3.99
N GLN A 24 20.84 -3.88 5.06
CA GLN A 24 20.41 -3.46 6.40
C GLN A 24 20.03 -1.96 6.45
N GLN A 25 20.79 -1.12 5.75
CA GLN A 25 20.51 0.32 5.69
C GLN A 25 19.15 0.60 5.06
N GLU A 26 18.79 -0.13 4.00
CA GLU A 26 17.50 0.04 3.31
C GLU A 26 16.34 -0.52 4.14
N ARG A 27 16.56 -1.64 4.85
CA ARG A 27 15.60 -2.19 5.84
C ARG A 27 15.30 -1.19 6.94
N ASP A 28 16.33 -0.59 7.52
CA ASP A 28 16.20 0.40 8.58
C ASP A 28 15.47 1.65 8.06
N ALA A 29 15.83 2.12 6.86
CA ALA A 29 15.17 3.26 6.23
C ALA A 29 13.68 2.99 5.93
N MET A 30 13.34 1.80 5.44
CA MET A 30 11.94 1.37 5.21
C MET A 30 11.16 1.31 6.53
N ARG A 31 11.75 0.72 7.57
CA ARG A 31 11.16 0.64 8.91
C ARG A 31 10.89 2.02 9.49
N ASP A 32 11.86 2.92 9.40
CA ASP A 32 11.73 4.29 9.90
C ASP A 32 10.69 5.09 9.11
N ALA A 33 10.65 4.93 7.78
CA ALA A 33 9.64 5.58 6.93
C ALA A 33 8.22 5.14 7.29
N ILE A 34 7.99 3.83 7.45
CA ILE A 34 6.68 3.29 7.83
C ILE A 34 6.31 3.67 9.27
N GLY A 35 7.27 3.56 10.21
CA GLY A 35 7.07 3.97 11.60
C GLY A 35 6.71 5.45 11.73
N HIS A 36 7.38 6.31 10.96
CA HIS A 36 7.02 7.72 10.89
C HIS A 36 5.62 7.91 10.29
N LEU A 37 5.37 7.32 9.11
CA LEU A 37 4.10 7.43 8.40
C LEU A 37 2.91 7.02 9.28
N ALA A 38 3.03 5.91 10.01
CA ALA A 38 2.05 5.39 10.96
C ALA A 38 1.62 6.43 12.01
N THR A 39 2.50 7.35 12.40
CA THR A 39 2.22 8.39 13.41
C THR A 39 1.74 9.72 12.85
N THR A 40 1.81 9.93 11.54
CA THR A 40 1.56 11.25 10.92
C THR A 40 0.08 11.62 10.81
N ARG A 41 -0.82 10.65 10.95
CA ARG A 41 -2.25 10.82 10.67
C ARG A 41 -3.11 9.81 11.41
N HIS A 42 -4.41 10.05 11.39
CA HIS A 42 -5.39 9.04 11.70
C HIS A 42 -5.59 8.11 10.50
N TRP A 43 -5.74 6.82 10.78
CA TRP A 43 -5.96 5.77 9.79
C TRP A 43 -7.31 5.13 10.03
N THR A 44 -8.01 4.82 8.94
CA THR A 44 -9.40 4.36 8.94
C THR A 44 -9.57 3.01 9.62
N ILE A 45 -8.64 2.08 9.38
CA ILE A 45 -8.64 0.73 9.99
C ILE A 45 -7.46 0.61 10.96
N THR A 46 -6.26 0.42 10.43
CA THR A 46 -5.01 0.38 11.17
C THR A 46 -3.93 1.15 10.43
N PRO A 47 -2.94 1.72 11.14
CA PRO A 47 -1.78 2.33 10.49
C PRO A 47 -0.97 1.28 9.71
N PRO A 48 -0.18 1.71 8.69
CA PRO A 48 0.67 0.80 7.95
C PRO A 48 1.68 0.13 8.89
N ALA A 49 1.84 -1.17 8.74
CA ALA A 49 2.74 -1.98 9.54
C ALA A 49 3.97 -2.36 8.72
N PHE A 50 5.15 -2.33 9.35
CA PHE A 50 6.39 -2.79 8.73
C PHE A 50 6.44 -4.32 8.67
N VAL A 51 6.90 -4.84 7.54
CA VAL A 51 7.08 -6.27 7.27
C VAL A 51 8.54 -6.52 6.90
N ASP A 52 9.15 -7.52 7.54
CA ASP A 52 10.47 -8.06 7.22
C ASP A 52 10.43 -9.56 7.47
N GLU A 53 9.95 -10.28 6.46
CA GLU A 53 9.65 -11.70 6.52
C GLU A 53 10.45 -12.46 5.46
N GLU A 54 10.96 -13.63 5.83
CA GLU A 54 11.60 -14.57 4.92
C GLU A 54 10.66 -15.76 4.74
N GLU A 55 10.16 -15.94 3.52
CA GLU A 55 9.37 -17.09 3.14
C GLU A 55 10.29 -18.26 2.80
N GLU A 56 10.03 -19.41 3.42
CA GLU A 56 10.80 -20.63 3.17
C GLU A 56 10.69 -21.06 1.71
N ALA A 57 11.82 -21.47 1.13
CA ALA A 57 11.88 -22.07 -0.19
C ALA A 57 10.93 -23.27 -0.30
N THR A 58 9.96 -23.20 -1.22
CA THR A 58 8.96 -24.27 -1.37
C THR A 58 9.48 -25.50 -2.09
N ALA A 59 10.60 -25.39 -2.80
CA ALA A 59 11.29 -26.50 -3.46
C ALA A 59 12.82 -26.48 -3.27
N PRO A 60 13.50 -27.64 -3.34
CA PRO A 60 14.96 -27.71 -3.26
C PRO A 60 15.61 -26.97 -4.43
N GLY A 61 16.38 -25.93 -4.11
CA GLY A 61 17.04 -25.07 -5.10
C GLY A 61 16.38 -23.71 -5.31
N ASP A 62 15.21 -23.47 -4.71
CA ASP A 62 14.60 -22.15 -4.66
C ASP A 62 15.35 -21.26 -3.66
N THR A 63 15.41 -19.97 -3.99
CA THR A 63 15.93 -18.96 -3.05
C THR A 63 14.77 -18.49 -2.17
N PRO A 64 14.95 -18.39 -0.84
CA PRO A 64 13.95 -17.79 0.04
C PRO A 64 13.54 -16.41 -0.48
N ILE A 65 12.23 -16.12 -0.44
CA ILE A 65 11.73 -14.79 -0.80
C ILE A 65 11.76 -13.95 0.47
N VAL A 66 12.52 -12.86 0.43
CA VAL A 66 12.59 -11.93 1.56
C VAL A 66 11.78 -10.68 1.23
N THR A 67 10.71 -10.47 1.99
CA THR A 67 9.80 -9.33 1.84
C THR A 67 10.16 -8.27 2.87
N VAL A 68 10.72 -7.14 2.41
CA VAL A 68 11.01 -5.97 3.23
C VAL A 68 10.17 -4.80 2.76
N GLY A 69 9.26 -4.33 3.61
CA GLY A 69 8.28 -3.36 3.18
C GLY A 69 7.28 -2.99 4.26
N GLY A 70 6.07 -2.68 3.82
CA GLY A 70 4.94 -2.50 4.71
C GLY A 70 3.62 -2.92 4.09
N VAL A 71 2.63 -3.07 4.96
CA VAL A 71 1.27 -3.43 4.61
C VAL A 71 0.31 -2.37 5.14
N LEU A 72 -0.63 -1.94 4.30
CA LEU A 72 -1.76 -1.11 4.69
C LEU A 72 -3.05 -1.88 4.42
N GLU A 73 -3.90 -1.99 5.44
CA GLU A 73 -5.23 -2.57 5.30
C GLU A 73 -6.23 -1.49 4.88
N VAL A 74 -7.01 -1.77 3.84
CA VAL A 74 -8.11 -0.90 3.37
C VAL A 74 -9.39 -1.70 3.19
N TYR A 75 -10.55 -1.05 3.27
CA TYR A 75 -11.80 -1.70 2.87
C TYR A 75 -11.81 -1.94 1.36
N SER A 76 -12.30 -3.11 0.94
CA SER A 76 -12.49 -3.42 -0.47
C SER A 76 -13.52 -2.46 -1.08
N SER A 77 -13.14 -1.82 -2.18
CA SER A 77 -14.00 -1.00 -3.02
C SER A 77 -14.38 -1.72 -4.31
N PHE A 78 -14.27 -3.06 -4.36
CA PHE A 78 -14.67 -3.87 -5.52
C PHE A 78 -16.09 -4.42 -5.37
N PRO A 79 -16.83 -4.60 -6.49
CA PRO A 79 -18.10 -5.29 -6.46
C PRO A 79 -18.01 -6.69 -5.82
N PRO A 80 -19.03 -7.11 -5.05
CA PRO A 80 -20.30 -6.42 -4.82
C PRO A 80 -20.30 -5.42 -3.64
N TRP A 81 -19.14 -5.11 -3.04
CA TRP A 81 -19.06 -4.34 -1.79
C TRP A 81 -18.84 -2.84 -2.01
N ASP A 82 -18.65 -2.40 -3.24
CA ASP A 82 -18.40 -1.01 -3.62
C ASP A 82 -19.58 -0.08 -3.29
N GLU A 83 -20.82 -0.57 -3.40
CA GLU A 83 -22.03 0.19 -3.09
C GLU A 83 -22.22 0.45 -1.58
N ASP A 84 -21.67 -0.42 -0.73
CA ASP A 84 -21.84 -0.36 0.73
C ASP A 84 -20.77 0.47 1.45
N LEU A 85 -19.70 0.87 0.76
CA LEU A 85 -18.61 1.64 1.37
C LEU A 85 -18.99 3.13 1.43
N PRO A 86 -19.11 3.77 2.61
CA PRO A 86 -19.45 5.18 2.70
C PRO A 86 -18.41 6.07 2.00
N LEU A 87 -18.88 7.13 1.32
CA LEU A 87 -18.02 7.99 0.50
C LEU A 87 -16.87 8.62 1.29
N ASP A 88 -17.12 9.04 2.53
CA ASP A 88 -16.10 9.65 3.39
C ASP A 88 -15.00 8.65 3.76
N ILE A 89 -15.35 7.38 3.94
CA ILE A 89 -14.41 6.30 4.25
C ILE A 89 -13.57 5.96 3.02
N ASP A 90 -14.21 5.84 1.85
CA ASP A 90 -13.50 5.58 0.60
C ASP A 90 -12.52 6.72 0.24
N ARG A 91 -12.96 7.96 0.45
CA ARG A 91 -12.10 9.14 0.32
C ARG A 91 -10.95 9.15 1.33
N ALA A 92 -11.16 8.65 2.55
CA ALA A 92 -10.09 8.51 3.53
C ALA A 92 -9.04 7.50 3.06
N HIS A 93 -9.46 6.32 2.60
CA HIS A 93 -8.57 5.30 2.03
C HIS A 93 -7.78 5.79 0.82
N TYR A 94 -8.40 6.53 -0.10
CA TYR A 94 -7.69 7.15 -1.21
C TYR A 94 -6.54 8.05 -0.72
N ASN A 95 -6.79 8.88 0.30
CA ASN A 95 -5.78 9.78 0.87
C ASN A 95 -4.69 9.04 1.64
N GLU A 96 -5.03 7.93 2.31
CA GLU A 96 -4.09 7.04 3.00
C GLU A 96 -3.15 6.36 2.00
N VAL A 97 -3.70 5.74 0.95
CA VAL A 97 -2.92 5.09 -0.11
C VAL A 97 -2.03 6.10 -0.83
N ARG A 98 -2.55 7.28 -1.17
CA ARG A 98 -1.74 8.33 -1.80
C ARG A 98 -0.53 8.71 -0.94
N ALA A 99 -0.71 8.83 0.37
CA ALA A 99 0.40 9.19 1.25
C ALA A 99 1.41 8.07 1.48
N VAL A 100 0.97 6.81 1.46
CA VAL A 100 1.91 5.67 1.39
C VAL A 100 2.76 5.82 0.13
N LEU A 101 2.15 6.04 -1.03
CA LEU A 101 2.89 6.18 -2.29
C LEU A 101 3.83 7.39 -2.30
N ASP A 102 3.41 8.53 -1.74
CA ASP A 102 4.25 9.72 -1.61
C ASP A 102 5.48 9.42 -0.72
N ALA A 103 5.29 8.77 0.43
CA ALA A 103 6.38 8.36 1.31
C ALA A 103 7.34 7.37 0.63
N MET A 104 6.80 6.41 -0.15
CA MET A 104 7.61 5.49 -0.93
C MET A 104 8.36 6.19 -2.06
N CYS A 105 7.79 7.24 -2.67
CA CYS A 105 8.50 8.05 -3.64
C CYS A 105 9.69 8.78 -3.02
N ASP A 106 9.52 9.35 -1.83
CA ASP A 106 10.62 10.03 -1.15
C ASP A 106 11.72 9.04 -0.72
N LEU A 107 11.34 7.86 -0.23
CA LEU A 107 12.29 6.80 0.10
C LEU A 107 13.05 6.30 -1.14
N SER A 108 12.32 6.01 -2.22
CA SER A 108 12.89 5.60 -3.52
C SER A 108 13.85 6.66 -4.08
N ARG A 109 13.49 7.94 -4.00
CA ARG A 109 14.37 9.04 -4.45
C ARG A 109 15.65 9.14 -3.63
N THR A 110 15.55 8.92 -2.32
CA THR A 110 16.66 9.10 -1.38
C THR A 110 17.64 7.93 -1.42
N HIS A 111 17.13 6.70 -1.54
CA HIS A 111 17.92 5.48 -1.43
C HIS A 111 18.12 4.76 -2.78
N GLY A 112 17.48 5.21 -3.86
CA GLY A 112 17.55 4.56 -5.16
C GLY A 112 16.78 3.24 -5.25
N LEU A 113 15.78 3.06 -4.38
CA LEU A 113 15.00 1.81 -4.29
C LEU A 113 13.98 1.71 -5.42
N CYS A 114 13.79 0.49 -5.92
CA CYS A 114 12.55 0.09 -6.59
C CYS A 114 11.63 -0.56 -5.55
N ILE A 115 10.38 -0.12 -5.48
CA ILE A 115 9.40 -0.60 -4.51
C ILE A 115 8.20 -1.13 -5.29
N GLY A 116 7.97 -2.44 -5.23
CA GLY A 116 6.79 -3.08 -5.79
C GLY A 116 5.56 -2.80 -4.96
N VAL A 117 4.41 -2.64 -5.61
CA VAL A 117 3.11 -2.45 -4.95
C VAL A 117 2.14 -3.52 -5.42
N GLU A 118 1.54 -4.20 -4.45
CA GLU A 118 0.58 -5.27 -4.66
C GLU A 118 -0.73 -4.95 -3.95
N TYR A 119 -1.82 -5.40 -4.55
CA TYR A 119 -3.16 -5.31 -4.00
C TYR A 119 -3.71 -6.74 -3.92
N ASN A 120 -3.96 -7.21 -2.70
CA ASN A 120 -4.45 -8.57 -2.46
C ASN A 120 -3.57 -9.67 -3.11
N GLY A 121 -2.24 -9.49 -3.05
CA GLY A 121 -1.26 -10.40 -3.64
C GLY A 121 -1.11 -10.30 -5.16
N GLU A 122 -1.83 -9.39 -5.82
CA GLU A 122 -1.64 -9.10 -7.24
C GLU A 122 -0.81 -7.84 -7.42
N ARG A 123 0.26 -7.92 -8.20
CA ARG A 123 1.09 -6.76 -8.51
C ARG A 123 0.35 -5.73 -9.36
N ILE A 124 0.19 -4.53 -8.82
CA ILE A 124 -0.50 -3.42 -9.48
C ILE A 124 0.43 -2.30 -9.96
N GLY A 125 1.70 -2.30 -9.53
CA GLY A 125 2.72 -1.40 -10.07
C GLY A 125 3.95 -1.26 -9.18
N SER A 126 4.66 -0.13 -9.33
CA SER A 126 5.88 0.13 -8.56
C SER A 126 6.15 1.62 -8.40
N VAL A 127 7.06 1.93 -7.47
CA VAL A 127 7.69 3.23 -7.30
C VAL A 127 9.18 3.09 -7.57
N GLU A 128 9.71 3.90 -8.48
CA GLU A 128 11.12 3.89 -8.86
C GLU A 128 11.60 5.31 -9.14
N ALA A 129 12.84 5.62 -8.73
CA ALA A 129 13.44 6.95 -8.83
C ALA A 129 12.52 8.08 -8.30
N GLY A 130 11.75 7.76 -7.26
CA GLY A 130 10.78 8.66 -6.64
C GLY A 130 9.59 9.05 -7.51
N SER A 131 9.20 8.18 -8.44
CA SER A 131 8.01 8.32 -9.28
C SER A 131 7.19 7.04 -9.23
N VAL A 132 5.86 7.18 -9.16
CA VAL A 132 4.93 6.05 -9.31
C VAL A 132 4.88 5.60 -10.78
N SER A 133 4.72 4.29 -11.01
CA SER A 133 4.50 3.74 -12.35
C SER A 133 3.19 4.25 -12.95
N ARG A 134 3.03 4.15 -14.28
CA ARG A 134 1.78 4.53 -14.96
C ARG A 134 0.57 3.74 -14.45
N SER A 135 0.76 2.47 -14.09
CA SER A 135 -0.32 1.62 -13.57
C SER A 135 -0.83 2.13 -12.22
N LEU A 136 0.05 2.59 -11.32
CA LEU A 136 -0.38 3.23 -10.07
C LEU A 136 -0.97 4.62 -10.31
N ALA A 137 -0.33 5.45 -11.13
CA ALA A 137 -0.79 6.82 -11.38
C ALA A 137 -2.18 6.86 -12.04
N THR A 138 -2.35 6.15 -13.15
CA THR A 138 -3.57 6.18 -13.95
C THR A 138 -4.55 5.08 -13.56
N GLY A 139 -4.04 3.86 -13.35
CA GLY A 139 -4.87 2.68 -13.10
C GLY A 139 -5.46 2.66 -11.70
N LEU A 140 -4.70 3.07 -10.68
CA LEU A 140 -5.19 3.16 -9.31
C LEU A 140 -5.66 4.58 -8.97
N LEU A 141 -4.74 5.54 -8.88
CA LEU A 141 -5.04 6.86 -8.29
C LEU A 141 -6.05 7.67 -9.11
N GLN A 142 -5.81 7.85 -10.42
CA GLN A 142 -6.72 8.64 -11.24
C GLN A 142 -8.09 7.98 -11.42
N ALA A 143 -8.12 6.65 -11.57
CA ALA A 143 -9.38 5.91 -11.70
C ALA A 143 -10.22 6.01 -10.42
N TRP A 144 -9.57 5.86 -9.26
CA TRP A 144 -10.23 5.98 -7.96
C TRP A 144 -10.71 7.41 -7.69
N GLU A 145 -9.88 8.42 -7.97
CA GLU A 145 -10.28 9.83 -7.83
C GLU A 145 -11.54 10.15 -8.67
N ARG A 146 -11.59 9.67 -9.92
CA ARG A 146 -12.77 9.83 -10.76
C ARG A 146 -14.02 9.15 -10.16
N SER A 147 -13.88 7.92 -9.66
CA SER A 147 -14.99 7.22 -9.00
C SER A 147 -15.52 7.99 -7.78
N LEU A 148 -14.63 8.57 -6.98
CA LEU A 148 -15.00 9.41 -5.83
C LEU A 148 -15.71 10.71 -6.22
N LEU A 149 -15.45 11.23 -7.42
CA LEU A 149 -16.13 12.42 -7.96
C LEU A 149 -17.51 12.07 -8.53
N GLU A 150 -17.67 10.89 -9.12
CA GLU A 150 -18.95 10.42 -9.66
C GLU A 150 -19.98 10.09 -8.56
N ARG A 151 -19.50 9.79 -7.35
CA ARG A 151 -20.32 9.45 -6.18
C ARG A 151 -20.60 10.64 -5.24
N ALA A 152 -19.97 11.79 -5.47
CA ALA A 152 -20.09 13.00 -4.65
C ALA A 152 -21.27 13.88 -5.09
#